data_AF-A0A838BCX5-F1
#
_entry.id   AF-A0A838BCX5-F1
#
_cell.length_a   1.000
_cell.length_b   1.000
_cell.length_c   1.000
_cell.angle_alpha   90.00
_cell.angle_beta   90.00
_cell.angle_gamma   90.00
#
_symmetry.space_group_name_H-M   'P 1'
#
loop_
_entity.id
_entity.type
_entity.pdbx_description
1 polymer ?
#
loop_
_entity_poly.entity_id
_entity_poly.type
_entity_poly.pdbx_seq_one_letter_code
_entity_poly.pdbx_strand_id
1 'polypeptide(L)'
;MANEAKPDLASVVRLPPVNVSTGESELDSARVEAREHLEFFDWVLSIKGEYLGYGAEGIIYIFLFEIEPGRPDIPGWIWVIVGDVPLTYIPADDTRTPFEALDGYIGALEDWVEAARQGKFVAKLIPVNVDATPANAEMLAGRLKFLDERILPLLQG
;
A
#
# COMPACT_ATOMS: atom_id res chain seq x y z
N MET A 1 11.40 11.93 19.63
CA MET A 1 12.20 10.73 19.30
C MET A 1 11.58 10.20 18.03
N ALA A 2 12.31 10.21 16.91
CA ALA A 2 11.79 9.66 15.66
C ALA A 2 11.62 8.15 15.88
N ASN A 3 10.45 7.61 15.56
CA ASN A 3 10.19 6.18 15.65
C ASN A 3 11.10 5.50 14.60
N GLU A 4 12.13 4.78 15.04
CA GLU A 4 13.09 4.10 14.16
C GLU A 4 12.60 2.68 13.83
N ALA A 5 11.29 2.46 13.73
CA ALA A 5 10.77 1.17 13.33
C ALA A 5 11.22 0.88 11.89
N LYS A 6 12.20 0.00 11.76
CA LYS A 6 12.67 -0.46 10.46
C LYS A 6 11.80 -1.63 10.00
N PRO A 7 11.37 -1.64 8.73
CA PRO A 7 10.73 -2.80 8.13
C PRO A 7 11.58 -4.06 8.30
N ASP A 8 10.93 -5.21 8.35
CA ASP A 8 11.61 -6.50 8.30
C ASP A 8 12.00 -6.81 6.85
N LEU A 9 13.24 -6.47 6.49
CA LEU A 9 13.75 -6.73 5.15
C LEU A 9 13.89 -8.22 4.80
N ALA A 10 13.78 -9.13 5.78
CA ALA A 10 13.72 -10.56 5.51
C ALA A 10 12.36 -11.00 4.93
N SER A 11 11.31 -10.20 5.13
CA SER A 11 9.95 -10.46 4.65
C SER A 11 9.66 -9.91 3.24
N VAL A 12 10.66 -9.29 2.59
CA VAL A 12 10.53 -8.68 1.26
C VAL A 12 11.69 -9.09 0.35
N VAL A 13 11.47 -9.00 -0.96
CA VAL A 13 12.48 -9.26 -1.98
C VAL A 13 12.93 -7.94 -2.60
N ARG A 14 14.22 -7.65 -2.59
CA ARG A 14 14.76 -6.45 -3.24
C ARG A 14 14.61 -6.56 -4.76
N LEU A 15 13.98 -5.56 -5.35
CA LEU A 15 13.78 -5.48 -6.79
C LEU A 15 15.04 -4.97 -7.50
N PRO A 16 15.24 -5.34 -8.78
CA PRO A 16 16.31 -4.77 -9.58
C PRO A 16 16.10 -3.25 -9.79
N PRO A 17 17.10 -2.51 -10.26
CA PRO A 17 16.93 -1.09 -10.62
C PRO A 17 15.72 -0.87 -11.54
N VAL A 18 15.04 0.28 -11.43
CA VAL A 18 13.77 0.56 -12.15
C VAL A 18 13.89 0.46 -13.68
N ASN A 19 15.08 0.67 -14.24
CA ASN A 19 15.35 0.53 -15.67
C ASN A 19 15.62 -0.91 -16.12
N VAL A 20 15.44 -1.89 -15.24
CA VAL A 20 15.62 -3.32 -15.49
C VAL A 20 14.31 -4.04 -15.20
N SER A 21 13.73 -4.66 -16.23
CA SER A 21 12.51 -5.47 -16.11
C SER A 21 12.74 -6.66 -15.20
N THR A 22 11.71 -7.03 -14.43
CA THR A 22 11.68 -8.27 -13.64
C THR A 22 11.43 -9.50 -14.51
N GLY A 23 11.00 -9.32 -15.76
CA GLY A 23 10.50 -10.38 -16.64
C GLY A 23 9.00 -10.63 -16.49
N GLU A 24 8.35 -10.01 -15.52
CA GLU A 24 6.92 -10.11 -15.24
C GLU A 24 6.23 -8.77 -15.55
N SER A 25 5.51 -8.71 -16.68
CA SER A 25 4.96 -7.44 -17.18
C SER A 25 3.99 -6.78 -16.21
N GLU A 26 3.15 -7.54 -15.51
CA GLU A 26 2.20 -6.97 -14.55
C GLU A 26 2.89 -6.42 -13.30
N LEU A 27 3.89 -7.14 -12.77
CA LEU A 27 4.71 -6.66 -11.67
C LEU A 27 5.44 -5.38 -12.05
N ASP A 28 6.03 -5.32 -13.25
CA ASP A 28 6.72 -4.13 -13.75
C ASP A 28 5.75 -2.93 -13.87
N SER A 29 4.54 -3.15 -14.38
CA SER A 29 3.51 -2.10 -14.48
C SER A 29 3.02 -1.62 -13.11
N ALA A 30 2.70 -2.53 -12.20
CA ALA A 30 2.26 -2.21 -10.84
C ALA A 30 3.35 -1.46 -10.06
N ARG A 31 4.61 -1.84 -10.26
CA ARG A 31 5.76 -1.15 -9.67
C ARG A 31 5.89 0.29 -10.16
N VAL A 32 5.71 0.52 -11.46
CA VAL A 32 5.72 1.88 -12.04
C VAL A 32 4.60 2.72 -11.43
N GLU A 33 3.38 2.19 -11.35
CA GLU A 33 2.23 2.88 -10.74
C GLU A 33 2.51 3.27 -9.27
N ALA A 34 3.01 2.32 -8.47
CA ALA A 34 3.36 2.56 -7.07
C ALA A 34 4.45 3.63 -6.93
N ARG A 35 5.45 3.60 -7.81
CA ARG A 35 6.54 4.57 -7.84
C ARG A 35 6.06 5.97 -8.21
N GLU A 36 5.29 6.09 -9.28
CA GLU A 36 4.74 7.37 -9.75
C GLU A 36 3.84 8.02 -8.68
N HIS A 37 3.09 7.21 -7.93
CA HIS A 37 2.30 7.72 -6.81
C HIS A 37 3.17 8.37 -5.72
N LEU A 38 4.30 7.76 -5.35
CA LEU A 38 5.20 8.35 -4.35
C LEU A 38 5.90 9.61 -4.90
N GLU A 39 6.34 9.57 -6.16
CA GLU A 39 7.02 10.70 -6.81
C GLU A 39 6.10 11.91 -7.03
N PHE A 40 4.78 11.73 -6.97
CA PHE A 40 3.82 12.83 -6.97
C PHE A 40 3.99 13.76 -5.75
N PHE A 41 4.48 13.25 -4.62
CA PHE A 41 4.59 14.00 -3.39
C PHE A 41 5.93 14.74 -3.26
N ASP A 42 5.87 16.04 -2.92
CA ASP A 42 7.04 16.92 -2.75
C ASP A 42 7.98 16.51 -1.60
N TRP A 43 7.48 15.69 -0.67
CA TRP A 43 8.22 15.18 0.46
C TRP A 43 9.05 13.93 0.14
N VAL A 44 8.94 13.36 -1.07
CA VAL A 44 9.85 12.31 -1.56
C VAL A 44 10.95 12.97 -2.38
N LEU A 45 12.15 13.14 -1.81
CA LEU A 45 13.27 13.74 -2.55
C LEU A 45 13.87 12.75 -3.54
N SER A 46 13.97 11.48 -3.15
CA SER A 46 14.34 10.39 -4.05
C SER A 46 14.00 9.02 -3.45
N ILE A 47 13.83 8.02 -4.31
CA ILE A 47 13.69 6.61 -3.93
C ILE A 47 15.07 5.95 -3.95
N LYS A 48 15.49 5.37 -2.83
CA LYS A 48 16.79 4.69 -2.63
C LYS A 48 16.73 3.19 -2.84
N GLY A 49 15.57 2.58 -2.58
CA GLY A 49 15.37 1.15 -2.65
C GLY A 49 13.90 0.80 -2.90
N GLU A 50 13.68 -0.30 -3.60
CA GLU A 50 12.36 -0.82 -3.93
C GLU A 50 12.35 -2.32 -3.65
N TYR A 51 11.32 -2.77 -2.97
CA TYR A 51 11.19 -4.15 -2.52
C TYR A 51 9.77 -4.63 -2.76
N LEU A 52 9.62 -5.89 -3.19
CA LEU A 52 8.34 -6.57 -3.30
C LEU A 52 8.07 -7.32 -2.01
N GLY A 53 6.98 -6.97 -1.32
CA GLY A 53 6.48 -7.75 -0.19
C GLY A 53 5.57 -8.89 -0.61
N TYR A 54 4.68 -8.63 -1.56
CA TYR A 54 3.80 -9.64 -2.12
C TYR A 54 3.23 -9.20 -3.48
N GLY A 55 2.99 -10.17 -4.36
CA GLY A 55 2.29 -9.95 -5.62
C GLY A 55 1.32 -11.09 -5.89
N ALA A 56 0.07 -10.73 -6.22
CA ALA A 56 -0.91 -11.60 -6.82
C ALA A 56 -1.41 -10.95 -8.11
N GLU A 57 -1.04 -11.56 -9.23
CA GLU A 57 -1.34 -11.08 -10.59
C GLU A 57 -2.82 -10.74 -10.77
N GLY A 58 -3.10 -9.57 -11.33
CA GLY A 58 -4.46 -9.01 -11.48
C GLY A 58 -5.21 -8.65 -10.21
N ILE A 59 -4.64 -8.84 -9.02
CA ILE A 59 -5.32 -8.64 -7.73
C ILE A 59 -4.67 -7.52 -6.92
N ILE A 60 -3.44 -7.72 -6.45
CA ILE A 60 -2.78 -6.81 -5.51
C ILE A 60 -1.26 -6.96 -5.58
N TYR A 61 -0.57 -5.83 -5.46
CA TYR A 61 0.87 -5.79 -5.22
C TYR A 61 1.15 -4.91 -4.01
N ILE A 62 2.03 -5.39 -3.14
CA ILE A 62 2.48 -4.72 -1.92
C ILE A 62 3.96 -4.45 -2.08
N PHE A 63 4.31 -3.18 -2.22
CA PHE A 63 5.69 -2.72 -2.34
C PHE A 63 6.15 -2.02 -1.07
N LEU A 64 7.44 -2.13 -0.78
CA LEU A 64 8.12 -1.32 0.22
C LEU A 64 9.14 -0.44 -0.50
N PHE A 65 9.14 0.84 -0.15
CA PHE A 65 10.07 1.83 -0.67
C PHE A 65 10.94 2.37 0.46
N GLU A 66 12.24 2.40 0.22
CA GLU A 66 13.18 3.22 0.98
C GLU A 66 13.30 4.57 0.28
N ILE A 67 13.00 5.65 0.99
CA ILE A 67 13.04 7.01 0.44
C ILE A 67 14.03 7.89 1.20
N GLU A 68 14.48 8.94 0.53
CA GLU A 68 15.02 10.11 1.18
C GLU A 68 13.88 11.10 1.44
N PRO A 69 13.44 11.25 2.70
CA PRO A 69 12.36 12.16 3.03
C PRO A 69 12.85 13.61 2.96
N GLY A 70 12.02 14.50 2.44
CA GLY A 70 12.28 15.94 2.39
C GLY A 70 12.03 16.67 3.71
N ARG A 71 11.44 15.97 4.69
CA ARG A 71 11.08 16.52 6.01
C ARG A 71 11.35 15.48 7.10
N PRO A 72 11.75 15.90 8.32
CA PRO A 72 12.18 14.98 9.38
C PRO A 72 11.04 14.18 10.03
N ASP A 73 9.78 14.59 9.81
CA ASP A 73 8.56 13.92 10.30
C ASP A 73 8.04 12.83 9.36
N ILE A 74 8.64 12.71 8.16
CA ILE A 74 8.28 11.67 7.20
C ILE A 74 9.23 10.48 7.38
N PRO A 75 8.72 9.25 7.56
CA PRO A 75 9.58 8.09 7.68
C PRO A 75 10.29 7.79 6.36
N GLY A 76 11.51 7.26 6.48
CA GLY A 76 12.31 6.82 5.33
C GLY A 76 11.81 5.53 4.67
N TRP A 77 10.76 4.90 5.22
CA TRP A 77 10.22 3.64 4.74
C TRP A 77 8.70 3.73 4.59
N ILE A 78 8.22 3.37 3.41
CA ILE A 78 6.80 3.50 3.04
C ILE A 78 6.33 2.25 2.30
N TRP A 79 5.23 1.68 2.76
CA TRP A 79 4.50 0.66 2.02
C TRP A 79 3.59 1.32 0.99
N VAL A 80 3.48 0.73 -0.19
CA VAL A 80 2.54 1.16 -1.23
C VAL A 80 1.78 -0.05 -1.72
N ILE A 81 0.45 0.06 -1.74
CA ILE A 81 -0.46 -1.00 -2.16
C ILE A 81 -1.17 -0.53 -3.44
N VAL A 82 -1.09 -1.37 -4.47
CA VAL A 82 -1.67 -1.13 -5.81
C VAL A 82 -2.35 -2.40 -6.33
N GLY A 83 -3.13 -2.30 -7.40
CA GLY A 83 -3.82 -3.43 -8.05
C GLY A 83 -5.31 -3.16 -8.24
N ASP A 84 -6.15 -4.19 -8.18
CA ASP A 84 -7.61 -4.05 -8.23
C ASP A 84 -8.20 -3.62 -6.87
N VAL A 85 -7.55 -2.65 -6.24
CA VAL A 85 -7.87 -2.12 -4.91
C VAL A 85 -7.51 -0.62 -4.86
N PRO A 86 -8.10 0.18 -3.95
CA PRO A 86 -7.73 1.58 -3.82
C PRO A 86 -6.23 1.76 -3.57
N LEU A 87 -5.55 2.47 -4.46
CA LEU A 87 -4.13 2.78 -4.34
C LEU A 87 -3.89 3.62 -3.08
N THR A 88 -2.91 3.23 -2.25
CA THR A 88 -2.51 4.04 -1.11
C THR A 88 -1.08 3.79 -0.65
N TYR A 89 -0.56 4.67 0.20
CA TYR A 89 0.69 4.47 0.92
C TYR A 89 0.46 4.40 2.42
N ILE A 90 1.28 3.62 3.11
CA ILE A 90 1.24 3.43 4.57
C ILE A 90 2.65 3.67 5.13
N PRO A 91 2.83 4.65 6.04
CA PRO A 91 4.08 4.83 6.76
C PRO A 91 4.50 3.55 7.51
N ALA A 92 5.77 3.16 7.41
CA ALA A 92 6.27 1.92 8.04
C ALA A 92 6.56 2.03 9.55
N ASP A 93 6.17 3.15 10.19
CA ASP A 93 6.44 3.43 11.61
C ASP A 93 5.89 2.36 12.57
N ASP A 94 4.76 1.75 12.22
CA ASP A 94 4.12 0.69 13.00
C ASP A 94 3.79 -0.55 12.15
N THR A 95 4.27 -0.61 10.91
CA THR A 95 4.03 -1.72 9.96
C THR A 95 5.37 -2.23 9.44
N ARG A 96 5.81 -3.38 9.96
CA ARG A 96 7.14 -3.94 9.71
C ARG A 96 7.14 -4.94 8.57
N THR A 97 6.02 -5.62 8.34
CA THR A 97 5.88 -6.73 7.39
C THR A 97 4.79 -6.45 6.35
N PRO A 98 4.80 -7.14 5.20
CA PRO A 98 3.70 -7.08 4.23
C PRO A 98 2.34 -7.47 4.83
N PHE A 99 2.34 -8.40 5.79
CA PHE A 99 1.15 -8.79 6.54
C PHE A 99 0.56 -7.60 7.29
N GLU A 100 1.36 -6.92 8.13
CA GLU A 100 0.90 -5.78 8.92
C GLU A 100 0.48 -4.60 8.03
N ALA A 101 1.17 -4.40 6.90
CA ALA A 101 0.78 -3.39 5.92
C ALA A 101 -0.59 -3.69 5.30
N LEU A 102 -0.86 -4.94 4.91
CA LEU A 102 -2.16 -5.32 4.35
C LEU A 102 -3.28 -5.32 5.40
N ASP A 103 -3.00 -5.80 6.62
CA ASP A 103 -3.96 -5.79 7.73
C ASP A 103 -4.39 -4.35 8.08
N GLY A 104 -3.42 -3.45 8.23
CA GLY A 104 -3.68 -2.03 8.47
C GLY A 104 -4.42 -1.35 7.31
N TYR A 105 -4.10 -1.71 6.07
CA TYR A 105 -4.82 -1.25 4.88
C TYR A 105 -6.29 -1.65 4.88
N ILE A 106 -6.57 -2.93 5.15
CA ILE A 106 -7.92 -3.47 5.22
C ILE A 106 -8.72 -2.72 6.28
N GLY A 107 -8.20 -2.62 7.51
CA GLY A 107 -8.89 -1.93 8.60
C GLY A 107 -9.19 -0.46 8.29
N ALA A 108 -8.24 0.26 7.71
CA ALA A 108 -8.44 1.67 7.35
C ALA A 108 -9.46 1.88 6.22
N LEU A 109 -9.61 0.91 5.30
CA LEU A 109 -10.65 0.96 4.26
C LEU A 109 -12.00 0.44 4.74
N GLU A 110 -12.05 -0.43 5.75
CA GLU A 110 -13.29 -0.80 6.43
C GLU A 110 -13.94 0.41 7.11
N ASP A 111 -13.15 1.29 7.72
CA ASP A 111 -13.63 2.58 8.23
C ASP A 111 -14.25 3.45 7.12
N TRP A 112 -13.64 3.45 5.93
CA TRP A 112 -14.19 4.16 4.76
C TRP A 112 -15.51 3.55 4.30
N VAL A 113 -15.57 2.21 4.22
CA VAL A 113 -16.78 1.46 3.87
C VAL A 113 -17.92 1.79 4.81
N GLU A 114 -17.68 1.78 6.13
CA GLU A 114 -18.70 2.10 7.12
C GLU A 114 -19.19 3.54 7.02
N ALA A 115 -18.28 4.49 6.82
CA ALA A 115 -18.65 5.88 6.61
C ALA A 115 -19.50 6.07 5.33
N ALA A 116 -19.09 5.47 4.21
CA ALA A 116 -19.81 5.55 2.94
C ALA A 116 -21.19 4.87 3.00
N ARG A 117 -21.28 3.71 3.67
CA ARG A 117 -22.54 2.98 3.91
C ARG A 117 -23.54 3.82 4.71
N GLN A 118 -23.05 4.62 5.65
CA GLN A 118 -23.87 5.47 6.52
C GLN A 118 -24.09 6.90 5.97
N GLY A 119 -23.55 7.22 4.79
CA GLY A 119 -23.61 8.57 4.22
C GLY A 119 -22.85 9.62 5.04
N LYS A 120 -21.82 9.21 5.78
CA LYS A 120 -20.94 10.08 6.58
C LYS A 120 -19.80 10.64 5.73
N PHE A 121 -19.17 11.71 6.22
CA PHE A 121 -18.00 12.31 5.60
C PHE A 121 -16.77 11.40 5.70
N VAL A 122 -16.09 11.20 4.57
CA VAL A 122 -14.86 10.37 4.45
C VAL A 122 -13.57 11.19 4.36
N ALA A 123 -13.65 12.52 4.41
CA ALA A 123 -12.51 13.42 4.10
C ALA A 123 -11.29 13.29 5.03
N LYS A 124 -11.43 12.60 6.17
CA LYS A 124 -10.33 12.32 7.12
C LYS A 124 -9.82 10.89 7.05
N LEU A 125 -10.41 10.06 6.19
CA LEU A 125 -10.04 8.66 5.99
C LEU A 125 -9.09 8.54 4.80
N ILE A 126 -8.57 7.33 4.58
CA ILE A 126 -7.77 7.03 3.39
C ILE A 126 -8.58 7.42 2.15
N PRO A 127 -7.99 8.18 1.21
CA PRO A 127 -8.66 8.55 -0.02
C PRO A 127 -9.01 7.32 -0.86
N VAL A 128 -10.26 7.23 -1.28
CA VAL A 128 -10.74 6.26 -2.26
C VAL A 128 -11.28 7.05 -3.44
N ASN A 129 -10.80 6.77 -4.66
CA ASN A 129 -11.09 7.57 -5.86
C ASN A 129 -12.47 7.25 -6.49
N VAL A 130 -13.50 7.11 -5.65
CA VAL A 130 -14.91 6.98 -6.06
C VAL A 130 -15.80 7.70 -5.05
N ASP A 131 -17.03 8.03 -5.46
CA ASP A 131 -17.99 8.65 -4.54
C ASP A 131 -18.29 7.74 -3.35
N ALA A 132 -18.33 8.31 -2.15
CA ALA A 132 -18.69 7.61 -0.91
C ALA A 132 -20.20 7.33 -0.86
N THR A 133 -20.63 6.32 -1.62
CA THR A 133 -22.02 5.86 -1.69
C THR A 133 -22.15 4.46 -1.10
N PRO A 134 -23.34 4.06 -0.61
CA PRO A 134 -23.56 2.69 -0.14
C PRO A 134 -23.25 1.63 -1.21
N ALA A 135 -23.53 1.89 -2.48
CA ALA A 135 -23.22 0.96 -3.56
C ALA A 135 -21.71 0.72 -3.72
N ASN A 136 -20.91 1.80 -3.70
CA ASN A 136 -19.45 1.69 -3.76
C ASN A 136 -18.87 1.07 -2.48
N ALA A 137 -19.49 1.32 -1.32
CA ALA A 137 -19.11 0.70 -0.06
C ALA A 137 -19.23 -0.83 -0.13
N GLU A 138 -20.34 -1.37 -0.66
CA GLU A 138 -20.51 -2.83 -0.78
C GLU A 138 -19.53 -3.45 -1.79
N MET A 139 -19.25 -2.76 -2.89
CA MET A 139 -18.24 -3.22 -3.87
C MET A 139 -16.85 -3.31 -3.23
N LEU A 140 -16.45 -2.29 -2.47
CA LEU A 140 -15.18 -2.28 -1.77
C LEU A 140 -15.16 -3.33 -0.65
N ALA A 141 -16.23 -3.43 0.15
CA ALA A 141 -16.35 -4.43 1.22
C ALA A 141 -16.15 -5.86 0.71
N GLY A 142 -16.71 -6.19 -0.46
CA GLY A 142 -16.49 -7.50 -1.10
C GLY A 142 -15.02 -7.76 -1.45
N ARG A 143 -14.30 -6.74 -1.93
CA ARG A 143 -12.86 -6.82 -2.21
C ARG A 143 -12.04 -6.98 -0.93
N LEU A 144 -12.31 -6.15 0.09
CA LEU A 144 -11.61 -6.22 1.38
C LEU A 144 -11.79 -7.59 2.04
N LYS A 145 -13.02 -8.13 2.03
CA LYS A 145 -13.29 -9.47 2.53
C LYS A 145 -12.50 -10.56 1.77
N PHE A 146 -12.38 -10.44 0.45
CA PHE A 146 -11.55 -11.36 -0.32
C PHE A 146 -10.07 -11.25 0.08
N LEU A 147 -9.54 -10.03 0.25
CA LEU A 147 -8.16 -9.85 0.70
C LEU A 147 -7.95 -10.48 2.09
N ASP A 148 -8.84 -10.20 3.04
CA ASP A 148 -8.79 -10.71 4.41
C ASP A 148 -8.87 -12.25 4.48
N GLU A 149 -9.80 -12.86 3.74
CA GLU A 149 -10.01 -14.31 3.82
C GLU A 149 -9.05 -15.12 2.94
N ARG A 150 -8.49 -14.53 1.87
CA ARG A 150 -7.78 -15.28 0.82
C ARG A 150 -6.33 -14.87 0.62
N ILE A 151 -5.98 -13.61 0.85
CA ILE A 151 -4.63 -13.09 0.60
C ILE A 151 -3.86 -12.89 1.89
N LEU A 152 -4.44 -12.21 2.88
CA LEU A 152 -3.80 -11.91 4.15
C LEU A 152 -3.24 -13.16 4.87
N PRO A 153 -3.93 -14.33 4.88
CA PRO A 153 -3.39 -15.54 5.51
C PRO A 153 -2.15 -16.11 4.80
N LEU A 154 -1.94 -15.77 3.52
CA LEU A 154 -0.75 -16.19 2.77
C LEU A 154 0.50 -15.41 3.19
N LEU A 155 0.34 -14.28 3.88
CA LEU A 155 1.41 -13.44 4.40
C LEU A 155 1.79 -13.80 5.84
N GLN A 156 1.03 -14.67 6.50
CA GLN A 156 1.36 -15.20 7.84
C GLN A 156 2.41 -16.32 7.69
N GLY A 157 3.67 -15.94 7.49
CA GLY A 157 4.79 -16.86 7.29
C GLY A 157 6.10 -16.33 7.86
#